data_AF-A0A2U1KEH1-F1
#
_entry.id   AF-A0A2U1KEH1-F1
#
_cell.length_a   1.000
_cell.length_b   1.000
_cell.length_c   1.000
_cell.angle_alpha   90.00
_cell.angle_beta   90.00
_cell.angle_gamma   90.00
#
_symmetry.space_group_name_H-M   'P 1'
#
loop_
_entity.id
_entity.type
_entity.pdbx_description
1 polymer ?
#
loop_
_entity_poly.entity_id
_entity_poly.type
_entity_poly.pdbx_seq_one_letter_code
_entity_poly.pdbx_strand_id
1 'polypeptide(L)'
;MVSTPNFDELKDICGSNESKDYFKFLFVQEEAENEGYIRKTIEWCDGMHEKIAKFGAMLEEGQRFSHFDVAHWDGMECLVEAQDRNGVILQVFLRLLDVLRAARDEKRKHVTVMEVHE
;
A
#
# COMPACT_ATOMS: atom_id res chain seq x y z
N MET A 1 41.79 5.53 7.76
CA MET A 1 40.67 5.75 6.82
C MET A 1 39.39 5.38 7.55
N VAL A 2 38.32 6.16 7.39
CA VAL A 2 37.01 5.83 7.96
C VAL A 2 36.41 4.72 7.11
N SER A 3 35.89 3.66 7.74
CA SER A 3 35.22 2.56 7.05
C SER A 3 33.80 2.98 6.65
N THR A 4 33.42 2.76 5.38
CA THR A 4 32.11 3.15 4.82
C THR A 4 31.43 1.98 4.09
N PRO A 5 31.21 0.84 4.77
CA PRO A 5 30.82 -0.41 4.11
C PRO A 5 29.54 -0.31 3.28
N ASN A 6 28.52 0.39 3.76
CA ASN A 6 27.26 0.56 3.03
C ASN A 6 27.43 1.41 1.75
N PHE A 7 28.30 2.41 1.78
CA PHE A 7 28.61 3.20 0.59
C PHE A 7 29.50 2.43 -0.37
N ASP A 8 30.40 1.60 0.14
CA ASP A 8 31.26 0.77 -0.70
C ASP A 8 30.42 -0.30 -1.43
N GLU A 9 29.49 -0.96 -0.74
CA GLU A 9 28.50 -1.84 -1.37
C GLU A 9 27.63 -1.09 -2.40
N LEU A 10 27.15 0.11 -2.07
CA LEU A 10 26.33 0.89 -3.00
C LEU A 10 27.11 1.30 -4.27
N LYS A 11 28.39 1.67 -4.14
CA LYS A 11 29.28 1.93 -5.28
C LYS A 11 29.48 0.67 -6.13
N ASP A 12 29.68 -0.48 -5.48
CA ASP A 12 29.89 -1.76 -6.16
C ASP A 12 28.64 -2.17 -6.96
N ILE A 13 27.44 -2.06 -6.36
CA ILE A 13 26.17 -2.38 -7.03
C ILE A 13 25.89 -1.37 -8.16
N CYS A 14 26.10 -0.07 -7.91
CA CYS A 14 25.91 0.97 -8.91
C CYS A 14 26.96 0.89 -10.05
N GLY A 15 28.14 0.33 -9.78
CA GLY A 15 29.28 0.35 -10.69
C GLY A 15 29.96 1.72 -10.84
N SER A 16 29.72 2.66 -9.91
CA SER A 16 30.30 4.02 -9.95
C SER A 16 30.79 4.46 -8.57
N ASN A 17 31.98 5.07 -8.54
CA ASN A 17 32.51 5.73 -7.34
C ASN A 17 32.00 7.17 -7.19
N GLU A 18 31.32 7.71 -8.20
CA GLU A 18 30.79 9.07 -8.19
C GLU A 18 29.57 9.16 -7.29
N SER A 19 29.60 10.12 -6.37
CA SER A 19 28.55 10.30 -5.36
C SER A 19 27.15 10.48 -5.94
N LYS A 20 27.05 11.28 -7.00
CA LYS A 20 25.81 11.52 -7.71
C LYS A 20 25.22 10.24 -8.30
N ASP A 21 26.06 9.38 -8.89
CA ASP A 21 25.59 8.18 -9.58
C ASP A 21 25.02 7.16 -8.60
N TYR A 22 25.75 6.86 -7.53
CA TYR A 22 25.32 5.85 -6.57
C TYR A 22 24.12 6.31 -5.73
N PHE A 23 23.98 7.62 -5.46
CA PHE A 23 22.76 8.15 -4.83
C PHE A 23 21.57 8.18 -5.80
N LYS A 24 21.78 8.55 -7.07
CA LYS A 24 20.73 8.47 -8.09
C LYS A 24 20.23 7.04 -8.24
N PHE A 25 21.14 6.07 -8.31
CA PHE A 25 20.82 4.65 -8.36
C PHE A 25 19.94 4.23 -7.18
N LEU A 26 20.34 4.57 -5.95
CA LEU A 26 19.56 4.27 -4.75
C LEU A 26 18.13 4.84 -4.82
N PHE A 27 17.97 6.13 -5.15
CA PHE A 27 16.65 6.75 -5.16
C PHE A 27 15.76 6.27 -6.32
N VAL A 28 16.34 5.86 -7.45
CA VAL A 28 15.59 5.20 -8.53
C VAL A 28 15.06 3.84 -8.08
N GLN A 29 15.87 3.05 -7.35
CA GLN A 29 15.40 1.78 -6.78
C GLN A 29 14.28 1.99 -5.76
N GLU A 30 14.46 2.93 -4.83
CA GLU A 30 13.44 3.29 -3.84
C GLU A 30 12.13 3.75 -4.49
N GLU A 31 12.19 4.56 -5.56
CA GLU A 31 10.99 4.96 -6.32
C GLU A 31 10.29 3.73 -6.92
N ALA A 32 11.04 2.82 -7.53
CA ALA A 32 10.51 1.62 -8.15
C ALA A 32 9.88 0.64 -7.14
N GLU A 33 10.51 0.45 -5.98
CA GLU A 33 9.96 -0.34 -4.88
C GLU A 33 8.65 0.27 -4.36
N ASN A 34 8.63 1.59 -4.19
CA ASN A 34 7.46 2.29 -3.72
C ASN A 34 6.28 2.22 -4.71
N GLU A 35 6.54 2.29 -6.02
CA GLU A 35 5.54 1.99 -7.05
C GLU A 35 5.02 0.55 -6.97
N GLY A 36 5.86 -0.40 -6.58
CA GLY A 36 5.46 -1.78 -6.26
C GLY A 36 4.46 -1.85 -5.09
N TYR A 37 4.75 -1.13 -3.99
CA TYR A 37 3.84 -1.05 -2.84
C TYR A 37 2.51 -0.37 -3.18
N ILE A 38 2.54 0.68 -4.01
CA ILE A 38 1.32 1.36 -4.50
C ILE A 38 0.43 0.37 -5.25
N ARG A 39 0.97 -0.37 -6.23
CA ARG A 39 0.19 -1.36 -7.00
C ARG A 39 -0.46 -2.40 -6.10
N LYS A 40 0.32 -2.99 -5.19
CA LYS A 40 -0.18 -4.01 -4.26
C LYS A 40 -1.27 -3.46 -3.32
N THR A 41 -1.12 -2.22 -2.86
CA THR A 41 -2.11 -1.58 -1.99
C THR A 41 -3.41 -1.31 -2.75
N ILE A 42 -3.33 -0.93 -4.03
CA ILE A 42 -4.52 -0.79 -4.89
C ILE A 42 -5.24 -2.13 -5.04
N GLU A 43 -4.52 -3.22 -5.33
CA GLU A 43 -5.11 -4.56 -5.40
C GLU A 43 -5.84 -4.96 -4.11
N TRP A 44 -5.27 -4.61 -2.94
CA TRP A 44 -5.93 -4.82 -1.65
C TRP A 44 -7.18 -3.94 -1.46
N CYS A 45 -7.15 -2.68 -1.89
CA CYS A 45 -8.32 -1.81 -1.87
C CYS A 45 -9.45 -2.38 -2.73
N ASP A 46 -9.14 -2.84 -3.94
CA ASP A 46 -10.12 -3.42 -4.87
C ASP A 46 -10.76 -4.69 -4.27
N GLY A 47 -9.94 -5.60 -3.74
CA GLY A 47 -10.45 -6.80 -3.05
C GLY A 47 -11.30 -6.48 -1.82
N MET A 48 -10.97 -5.41 -1.08
CA MET A 48 -11.79 -4.95 0.05
C MET A 48 -13.11 -4.34 -0.42
N HIS A 49 -13.12 -3.57 -1.50
CA HIS A 49 -14.35 -3.04 -2.10
C HIS A 49 -15.31 -4.18 -2.53
N GLU A 50 -14.79 -5.20 -3.21
CA GLU A 50 -15.57 -6.37 -3.60
C GLU A 50 -16.14 -7.12 -2.39
N LYS A 51 -15.31 -7.32 -1.35
CA LYS A 51 -15.74 -7.99 -0.12
C LYS A 51 -16.85 -7.22 0.60
N ILE A 52 -16.70 -5.90 0.72
CA ILE A 52 -17.69 -5.00 1.33
C ILE A 52 -18.99 -5.02 0.54
N ALA A 53 -18.93 -4.97 -0.80
CA ALA A 53 -20.11 -5.05 -1.65
C ALA A 53 -20.86 -6.37 -1.47
N LYS A 54 -20.13 -7.50 -1.42
CA LYS A 54 -20.71 -8.82 -1.19
C LYS A 54 -21.41 -8.93 0.17
N PHE A 55 -20.78 -8.43 1.23
CA PHE A 55 -21.35 -8.44 2.58
C PHE A 55 -22.59 -7.54 2.66
N GLY A 56 -22.56 -6.38 1.99
CA GLY A 56 -23.73 -5.51 1.84
C GLY A 56 -24.90 -6.22 1.17
N ALA A 57 -24.65 -6.92 0.05
CA ALA A 57 -25.68 -7.70 -0.63
C ALA A 57 -26.26 -8.82 0.26
N MET A 58 -25.41 -9.54 1.01
CA MET A 58 -25.86 -10.56 1.96
C MET A 58 -26.73 -9.99 3.08
N LEU A 59 -26.38 -8.80 3.61
CA LEU A 59 -27.20 -8.11 4.61
C LEU A 59 -28.57 -7.71 4.05
N GLU A 60 -28.61 -7.18 2.82
CA GLU A 60 -29.86 -6.84 2.13
C GLU A 60 -30.73 -8.07 1.88
N GLU A 61 -30.14 -9.18 1.44
CA GLU A 61 -30.83 -10.45 1.26
C GLU A 61 -31.39 -10.97 2.59
N GLY A 62 -30.59 -11.00 3.65
CA GLY A 62 -30.98 -11.50 4.98
C GLY A 62 -32.16 -10.74 5.59
N GLN A 63 -32.29 -9.43 5.33
CA GLN A 63 -33.42 -8.62 5.80
C GLN A 63 -34.75 -8.94 5.10
N ARG A 64 -34.75 -9.60 3.94
CA ARG A 64 -35.98 -9.85 3.14
C ARG A 64 -36.77 -11.07 3.60
N PHE A 65 -36.24 -11.86 4.50
CA PHE A 65 -36.86 -13.09 4.96
C PHE A 65 -37.63 -12.86 6.27
N SER A 66 -38.78 -13.52 6.43
CA SER A 66 -39.68 -13.33 7.59
C SER A 66 -39.57 -14.40 8.68
N HIS A 67 -38.89 -15.53 8.43
CA HIS A 67 -38.90 -16.69 9.31
C HIS A 67 -37.51 -17.34 9.44
N PHE A 68 -36.68 -16.79 10.31
CA PHE A 68 -35.41 -17.38 10.67
C PHE A 68 -35.33 -17.75 12.15
N ASP A 69 -34.48 -18.73 12.44
CA ASP A 69 -34.13 -19.10 13.81
C ASP A 69 -33.15 -18.09 14.44
N VAL A 70 -32.87 -18.26 15.74
CA VAL A 70 -31.97 -17.37 16.50
C VAL A 70 -30.57 -17.36 15.91
N ALA A 71 -30.08 -18.53 15.45
CA ALA A 71 -28.73 -18.65 14.91
C ALA A 71 -28.53 -17.81 13.63
N HIS A 72 -29.56 -17.68 12.80
CA HIS A 72 -29.50 -16.77 11.66
C HIS A 72 -29.35 -15.31 12.08
N TRP A 73 -30.10 -14.84 13.07
CA TRP A 73 -30.01 -13.45 13.54
C TRP A 73 -28.67 -13.16 14.19
N ASP A 74 -28.11 -14.09 14.96
CA ASP A 74 -26.76 -14.00 15.50
C ASP A 74 -25.73 -13.91 14.35
N GLY A 75 -25.92 -14.69 13.28
CA GLY A 75 -25.09 -14.64 12.07
C GLY A 75 -25.17 -13.29 11.34
N MET A 76 -26.36 -12.68 11.29
CA MET A 76 -26.57 -11.36 10.70
C MET A 76 -25.88 -10.26 11.52
N GLU A 77 -25.94 -10.33 12.85
CA GLU A 77 -25.21 -9.39 13.72
C GLU A 77 -23.69 -9.51 13.52
N CYS A 78 -23.16 -10.74 13.49
CA CYS A 78 -21.76 -10.99 13.16
C CYS A 78 -21.36 -10.41 11.79
N LEU A 79 -22.26 -10.49 10.81
CA LEU A 79 -22.01 -9.96 9.47
C LEU A 79 -21.94 -8.43 9.45
N VAL A 80 -22.78 -7.75 10.24
CA VAL A 80 -22.72 -6.29 10.43
C VAL A 80 -21.38 -5.88 11.07
N GLU A 81 -20.98 -6.54 12.16
CA GLU A 81 -19.71 -6.24 12.83
C GLU A 81 -18.51 -6.47 11.89
N ALA A 82 -18.54 -7.55 11.12
CA ALA A 82 -17.51 -7.84 10.13
C ALA A 82 -17.49 -6.81 9.00
N GLN A 83 -18.64 -6.31 8.58
CA GLN A 83 -18.77 -5.26 7.56
C GLN A 83 -18.15 -3.94 8.04
N ASP A 84 -18.45 -3.52 9.26
CA ASP A 84 -17.86 -2.33 9.87
C ASP A 84 -16.35 -2.45 9.96
N ARG A 85 -15.85 -3.63 10.38
CA ARG A 85 -14.41 -3.89 10.45
C ARG A 85 -13.76 -3.87 9.08
N ASN A 86 -14.40 -4.42 8.05
CA ASN A 86 -13.91 -4.37 6.68
C ASN A 86 -13.80 -2.91 6.20
N GLY A 87 -14.78 -2.06 6.52
CA GLY A 87 -14.74 -0.63 6.22
C GLY A 87 -13.55 0.07 6.86
N VAL A 88 -13.25 -0.22 8.13
CA VAL A 88 -12.06 0.31 8.83
C VAL A 88 -10.77 -0.15 8.15
N ILE A 89 -10.65 -1.42 7.76
CA ILE A 89 -9.47 -1.94 7.06
C ILE A 89 -9.26 -1.22 5.73
N LEU A 90 -10.33 -1.04 4.94
CA LEU A 90 -10.25 -0.29 3.68
C LEU A 90 -9.76 1.14 3.90
N GLN A 91 -10.25 1.84 4.92
CA GLN A 91 -9.79 3.20 5.26
C GLN A 91 -8.30 3.23 5.60
N VAL A 92 -7.77 2.20 6.27
CA VAL A 92 -6.33 2.09 6.55
C VAL A 92 -5.54 1.93 5.25
N PHE A 93 -5.99 1.11 4.31
CA PHE A 93 -5.32 0.95 3.01
C PHE A 93 -5.35 2.23 2.17
N LEU A 94 -6.46 2.97 2.17
CA LEU A 94 -6.54 4.27 1.49
C LEU A 94 -5.54 5.28 2.07
N ARG A 95 -5.42 5.35 3.41
CA ARG A 95 -4.42 6.20 4.06
C ARG A 95 -2.98 5.77 3.76
N LEU A 96 -2.72 4.46 3.73
CA LEU A 96 -1.41 3.93 3.32
C LEU A 96 -1.09 4.35 1.89
N LEU A 97 -2.06 4.24 0.98
CA LEU A 97 -1.90 4.64 -0.42
C LEU A 97 -1.55 6.12 -0.56
N ASP A 98 -2.13 7.00 0.25
CA ASP A 98 -1.78 8.43 0.26
C ASP A 98 -0.34 8.65 0.73
N VAL A 99 0.10 7.95 1.78
CA VAL A 99 1.49 8.00 2.27
C VAL A 99 2.46 7.50 1.21
N LEU A 100 2.16 6.37 0.55
CA LEU A 100 2.99 5.81 -0.50
C LEU A 100 3.10 6.76 -1.71
N ARG A 101 1.99 7.41 -2.11
CA ARG A 101 2.02 8.42 -3.18
C ARG A 101 2.90 9.62 -2.83
N ALA A 102 2.78 10.14 -1.61
CA ALA A 102 3.63 11.22 -1.14
C ALA A 102 5.12 10.82 -1.11
N ALA A 103 5.42 9.60 -0.65
CA ALA A 103 6.78 9.06 -0.65
C ALA A 103 7.35 8.93 -2.08
N ARG A 104 6.54 8.52 -3.06
CA ARG A 104 6.97 8.46 -4.46
C ARG A 104 7.35 9.83 -4.97
N ASP A 105 6.49 10.83 -4.73
CA ASP A 105 6.73 12.19 -5.21
C ASP A 105 7.99 12.79 -4.54
N GLU A 106 8.26 12.45 -3.28
CA GLU A 106 9.52 12.74 -2.59
C GLU A 106 10.72 12.06 -3.29
N LYS A 107 10.67 10.74 -3.54
CA LYS A 107 11.80 10.02 -4.18
C LYS A 107 12.07 10.53 -5.59
N ARG A 108 11.04 10.80 -6.37
CA ARG A 108 11.15 11.42 -7.70
C ARG A 108 11.88 12.76 -7.64
N LYS A 109 11.55 13.60 -6.65
CA LYS A 109 12.26 14.87 -6.41
C LYS A 109 13.74 14.62 -6.11
N HIS A 110 14.08 13.61 -5.30
CA HIS A 110 15.48 13.28 -5.00
C HIS A 110 16.26 12.85 -6.25
N VAL A 111 15.65 12.04 -7.14
CA VAL A 111 16.24 11.68 -8.43
C VAL A 111 16.51 12.93 -9.28
N THR A 112 15.53 13.84 -9.40
CA THR A 112 15.72 15.09 -10.14
C THR A 112 16.82 15.97 -9.55
N VAL A 113 16.96 16.05 -8.22
CA VAL A 113 18.06 16.79 -7.60
C VAL A 113 19.41 16.19 -8.00
N MET A 114 19.54 14.86 -8.07
CA MET A 114 20.78 14.23 -8.53
C MET A 114 21.04 14.51 -10.01
N GLU A 115 20.00 14.65 -10.85
CA GLU A 115 20.14 15.00 -12.26
C GLU A 115 20.64 16.43 -12.49
N VAL A 116 20.14 17.42 -11.74
CA VAL A 116 20.49 18.84 -11.92
C VAL A 116 21.97 19.17 -11.66
N HIS A 117 22.69 18.33 -10.91
CA HIS A 117 24.14 18.48 -10.69
C HIS A 117 24.96 17.90 -11.86
N GLU A 118 24.52 18.04 -13.11
CA GLU A 118 25.29 17.77 -14.35
C GLU A 118 26.30 18.89 -14.62
#